data_AF-A0A8T0CH62-F1
#
_entry.id   AF-A0A8T0CH62-F1
#
_cell.length_a   1.000
_cell.length_b   1.000
_cell.length_c   1.000
_cell.angle_alpha   90.00
_cell.angle_beta   90.00
_cell.angle_gamma   90.00
#
_symmetry.space_group_name_H-M   'P 1'
#
loop_
_entity.id
_entity.type
_entity.pdbx_description
1 polymer ?
#
loop_
_entity_poly.entity_id
_entity_poly.type
_entity_poly.pdbx_seq_one_letter_code
_entity_poly.pdbx_strand_id
1 'polypeptide(L)'
;MENLRSMVDKESERKMGVIDPRTIKMRGKSYLRYMGSLTVPPCTEGVIWTINKKIGTVSKDQIKLLREAVHDYAEKNARPMQPLNRREIHLYQPNEGATPN
;
A
#
# COMPACT_ATOMS: atom_id res chain seq x y z
N MET A 1 -6.96 -10.10 16.09
CA MET A 1 -6.26 -8.83 16.44
C MET A 1 -5.19 -9.03 17.53
N GLU A 2 -5.21 -10.13 18.28
CA GLU A 2 -4.17 -10.45 19.28
C GLU A 2 -2.77 -10.67 18.68
N ASN A 3 -2.69 -11.14 17.44
CA ASN A 3 -1.42 -11.47 16.78
C ASN A 3 -0.45 -10.29 16.69
N LEU A 4 -0.95 -9.09 16.40
CA LEU A 4 -0.12 -7.91 16.19
C LEU A 4 0.38 -7.31 17.52
N ARG A 5 -0.45 -7.40 18.58
CA ARG A 5 -0.09 -6.93 19.93
C ARG A 5 1.13 -7.66 20.50
N SER A 6 1.25 -8.95 20.21
CA SER A 6 2.37 -9.76 20.69
C SER A 6 3.69 -9.55 19.92
N MET A 7 3.70 -8.68 18.91
CA MET A 7 4.88 -8.35 18.09
C MET A 7 5.46 -6.96 18.40
N VAL A 8 4.85 -6.23 19.33
CA VAL A 8 5.37 -4.95 19.82
C VAL A 8 6.73 -5.20 20.50
N ASP A 9 7.72 -4.38 20.17
CA ASP A 9 9.11 -4.40 20.68
C ASP A 9 9.89 -5.71 20.48
N LYS A 10 9.44 -6.58 19.56
CA LYS A 10 10.07 -7.86 19.27
C LYS A 10 10.14 -8.11 17.78
N GLU A 11 11.36 -8.19 17.24
CA GLU A 11 11.58 -8.77 15.92
C GLU A 11 11.29 -10.27 15.97
N SER A 12 10.18 -10.67 15.37
CA SER A 12 9.77 -12.07 15.29
C SER A 12 8.95 -12.32 14.04
N GLU A 13 9.15 -13.50 13.43
CA GLU A 13 8.32 -13.95 12.33
C GLU A 13 7.26 -14.94 12.83
N ARG A 14 6.08 -14.89 12.22
CA ARG A 14 4.97 -15.80 12.56
C ARG A 14 4.35 -16.40 11.31
N LYS A 15 4.10 -17.70 11.38
CA LYS A 15 3.38 -18.43 10.34
C LYS A 15 1.89 -18.12 10.44
N MET A 16 1.37 -17.33 9.50
CA MET A 16 -0.03 -16.89 9.47
C MET A 16 -0.97 -17.83 8.69
N GLY A 17 -0.45 -18.95 8.16
CA GLY A 17 -1.21 -19.82 7.27
C GLY A 17 -1.41 -19.21 5.88
N VAL A 18 -2.42 -19.70 5.15
CA VAL A 18 -2.77 -19.17 3.83
C VAL A 18 -3.69 -17.95 3.99
N ILE A 19 -3.27 -16.80 3.46
CA ILE A 19 -4.08 -15.58 3.39
C ILE A 19 -4.39 -15.31 1.92
N ASP A 20 -5.68 -15.16 1.58
CA ASP A 20 -6.10 -14.75 0.23
C ASP A 20 -5.98 -13.22 0.07
N PRO A 21 -5.06 -12.70 -0.77
CA PRO A 21 -4.90 -11.26 -0.95
C PRO A 21 -6.13 -10.58 -1.57
N ARG A 22 -7.00 -11.32 -2.26
CA ARG A 22 -8.23 -10.78 -2.88
C ARG A 22 -9.25 -10.31 -1.85
N THR A 23 -9.09 -10.71 -0.60
CA THR A 23 -9.89 -10.22 0.54
C THR A 23 -9.63 -8.74 0.81
N ILE A 24 -8.43 -8.23 0.46
CA ILE A 24 -8.12 -6.81 0.39
C ILE A 24 -8.83 -6.27 -0.85
N LYS A 25 -10.11 -5.93 -0.69
CA LYS A 25 -10.97 -5.43 -1.77
C LYS A 25 -10.41 -4.13 -2.32
N MET A 26 -9.54 -4.20 -3.33
CA MET A 26 -9.06 -3.06 -4.11
C MET A 26 -10.23 -2.53 -4.93
N ARG A 27 -11.01 -1.63 -4.33
CA ARG A 27 -12.23 -1.10 -4.92
C ARG A 27 -11.86 -0.19 -6.10
N GLY A 28 -12.68 -0.20 -7.13
CA GLY A 28 -12.52 0.69 -8.28
C GLY A 28 -11.64 0.09 -9.36
N LYS A 29 -11.96 0.44 -10.61
CA LYS A 29 -11.22 -0.02 -11.79
C LYS A 29 -10.29 1.05 -12.37
N SER A 30 -10.32 2.27 -11.80
CA SER A 30 -9.51 3.39 -12.25
C SER A 30 -8.23 3.54 -11.42
N TYR A 31 -7.10 3.76 -12.10
CA TYR A 31 -5.79 3.84 -11.46
C TYR A 31 -4.84 4.76 -12.24
N LEU A 32 -3.86 5.32 -11.53
CA LEU A 32 -2.70 6.00 -12.10
C LEU A 32 -1.56 4.99 -12.25
N ARG A 33 -0.76 5.10 -13.32
CA ARG A 33 0.42 4.28 -13.55
C ARG A 33 1.61 5.14 -13.98
N TYR A 34 2.77 4.90 -13.39
CA TYR A 34 4.01 5.63 -13.70
C TYR A 34 5.27 4.81 -13.35
N MET A 35 6.40 5.17 -13.96
CA MET A 35 7.72 4.62 -13.61
C MET A 35 8.31 5.36 -12.41
N GLY A 36 8.68 4.62 -11.36
CA GLY A 36 9.26 5.18 -10.14
C GLY A 36 10.34 4.29 -9.56
N SER A 37 10.51 4.38 -8.25
CA SER A 37 11.52 3.65 -7.49
C SER A 37 10.94 2.98 -6.25
N LEU A 38 11.77 2.16 -5.59
CA LEU A 38 11.50 1.72 -4.23
C LEU A 38 11.41 2.91 -3.28
N THR A 39 10.46 2.87 -2.35
CA THR A 39 10.30 3.89 -1.30
C THR A 39 11.16 3.62 -0.07
N VAL A 40 11.98 2.57 -0.11
CA VAL A 40 12.96 2.17 0.90
C VAL A 40 14.34 2.04 0.25
N PRO A 41 15.45 2.23 0.99
CA PRO A 41 16.79 1.97 0.48
C PRO A 41 16.89 0.55 -0.15
N PRO A 42 17.62 0.39 -1.27
CA PRO A 42 18.52 1.37 -1.91
C PRO A 42 17.82 2.31 -2.92
N CYS A 43 16.50 2.49 -2.85
CA CYS A 43 15.74 3.43 -3.69
C CYS A 43 15.86 3.14 -5.20
N THR A 44 16.06 1.88 -5.58
CA THR A 44 16.24 1.45 -6.98
C THR A 44 15.07 1.87 -7.85
N GLU A 45 15.39 2.44 -9.02
CA GLU A 45 14.41 2.83 -10.05
C GLU A 45 13.92 1.62 -10.89
N GLY A 46 12.95 1.84 -11.77
CA GLY A 46 12.39 0.80 -12.63
C GLY A 46 11.11 0.14 -12.08
N VAL A 47 10.55 0.68 -11.00
CA VAL A 47 9.29 0.16 -10.42
C VAL A 47 8.09 0.73 -11.16
N ILE A 48 7.24 -0.14 -11.72
CA ILE A 48 5.95 0.28 -12.27
C ILE A 48 4.96 0.44 -11.12
N TRP A 49 4.66 1.69 -10.76
CA TRP A 49 3.67 2.00 -9.74
C TRP A 49 2.26 1.95 -10.32
N THR A 50 1.33 1.36 -9.57
CA THR A 50 -0.10 1.37 -9.89
C THR A 50 -0.87 1.87 -8.67
N ILE A 51 -1.41 3.07 -8.76
CA ILE A 51 -2.10 3.73 -7.65
C ILE A 51 -3.60 3.74 -7.93
N ASN A 52 -4.35 3.00 -7.14
CA ASN A 52 -5.80 2.95 -7.28
C ASN A 52 -6.43 4.31 -6.94
N LYS A 53 -7.34 4.80 -7.78
CA LYS A 53 -7.97 6.12 -7.61
C LYS A 53 -9.03 6.10 -6.50
N LYS A 54 -9.69 4.95 -6.28
CA LYS A 54 -10.69 4.82 -5.22
C LYS A 54 -10.02 4.47 -3.90
N ILE A 55 -10.26 5.31 -2.90
CA ILE A 55 -9.67 5.21 -1.57
C ILE A 55 -10.30 4.04 -0.80
N GLY A 56 -9.44 3.20 -0.22
CA GLY A 56 -9.83 2.15 0.71
C GLY A 56 -10.03 2.68 2.13
N THR A 57 -10.80 1.96 2.93
CA THR A 57 -11.09 2.31 4.33
C THR A 57 -10.53 1.25 5.27
N VAL A 58 -10.07 1.67 6.43
CA VAL A 58 -9.54 0.83 7.51
C VAL A 58 -10.02 1.41 8.85
N SER A 59 -10.26 0.57 9.86
CA SER A 59 -10.70 1.06 11.16
C SER A 59 -9.58 1.79 11.89
N LYS A 60 -9.94 2.73 12.78
CA LYS A 60 -8.95 3.44 13.62
C LYS A 60 -8.17 2.47 14.51
N ASP A 61 -8.83 1.45 15.04
CA ASP A 61 -8.19 0.44 15.90
C ASP A 61 -7.16 -0.39 15.14
N GLN A 62 -7.44 -0.74 13.88
CA GLN A 62 -6.47 -1.42 13.02
C GLN A 62 -5.24 -0.55 12.76
N ILE A 63 -5.41 0.74 12.50
CA ILE A 63 -4.30 1.68 12.35
C ILE A 63 -3.48 1.81 13.63
N LYS A 64 -4.14 1.89 14.79
CA LYS A 64 -3.45 1.98 16.08
C LYS A 64 -2.54 0.78 16.31
N LEU A 65 -3.05 -0.44 16.09
CA LEU A 65 -2.26 -1.65 16.27
C LEU A 65 -1.08 -1.74 15.29
N LEU A 66 -1.24 -1.29 14.03
CA LEU A 66 -0.15 -1.23 13.06
C LEU A 66 0.94 -0.23 13.45
N ARG A 67 0.57 0.88 14.09
CA ARG A 67 1.54 1.86 14.60
C ARG A 67 2.28 1.35 15.82
N GLU A 68 1.60 0.65 16.73
CA GLU A 68 2.23 0.07 17.92
C GLU A 68 3.20 -1.06 17.56
N ALA A 69 2.94 -1.83 16.51
CA ALA A 69 3.78 -2.97 16.13
C ALA A 69 5.04 -2.62 15.33
N VAL A 70 5.17 -1.39 14.84
CA VAL A 70 6.41 -0.95 14.18
C VAL A 70 7.34 -0.36 15.24
N HIS A 71 8.59 -0.81 15.27
CA HIS A 71 9.60 -0.33 16.22
C HIS A 71 9.80 1.20 16.12
N ASP A 72 10.23 1.81 17.23
CA ASP A 72 10.32 3.27 17.44
C ASP A 72 10.99 4.07 16.30
N TYR A 73 11.95 3.48 15.58
CA TYR A 73 12.61 4.15 14.46
C TYR A 73 11.70 4.45 13.26
N ALA A 74 10.48 3.87 13.24
CA ALA A 74 9.55 3.89 12.13
C ALA A 74 8.24 4.65 12.41
N GLU A 75 8.18 5.50 13.46
CA GLU A 75 7.00 6.33 13.78
C GLU A 75 6.44 7.08 12.55
N LYS A 76 7.35 7.50 11.65
CA LYS A 76 7.06 8.06 10.32
C LYS A 76 7.70 7.23 9.22
N ASN A 77 7.16 6.04 8.97
CA ASN A 77 7.65 5.10 7.95
C ASN A 77 7.26 5.43 6.50
N ALA A 78 6.69 6.62 6.24
CA ALA A 78 6.37 7.07 4.89
C ALA A 78 7.48 7.99 4.36
N ARG A 79 8.10 7.60 3.23
CA ARG A 79 9.08 8.44 2.52
C ARG A 79 8.43 9.78 2.10
N PRO A 80 9.11 10.94 2.25
CA PRO A 80 8.60 12.22 1.80
C PRO A 80 8.31 12.26 0.30
N MET A 81 7.42 13.15 -0.14
CA MET A 81 7.13 13.34 -1.56
C MET A 81 8.39 13.68 -2.34
N GLN A 82 8.55 13.05 -3.51
CA GLN A 82 9.69 13.26 -4.39
C GLN A 82 9.26 14.10 -5.60
N PRO A 83 10.17 14.91 -6.17
CA PRO A 83 9.88 15.71 -7.37
C PRO A 83 9.37 14.87 -8.54
N LEU A 84 8.50 15.45 -9.38
CA LEU A 84 7.94 14.74 -10.54
C LEU A 84 8.98 14.52 -11.64
N ASN A 85 9.97 15.40 -11.80
CA ASN A 85 11.05 15.30 -12.79
C ASN A 85 10.56 15.01 -14.23
N ARG A 86 9.44 15.63 -14.63
CA ARG A 86 8.82 15.47 -15.96
C ARG A 86 8.42 14.02 -16.30
N ARG A 87 8.31 13.13 -15.32
CA ARG A 87 7.82 11.77 -15.54
C ARG A 87 6.36 11.79 -16.00
N GLU A 88 6.04 10.95 -16.98
CA GLU A 88 4.67 10.75 -17.44
C GLU A 88 3.87 9.94 -16.40
N ILE A 89 2.61 10.34 -16.22
CA ILE A 89 1.65 9.64 -15.36
C ILE A 89 0.43 9.32 -16.20
N HIS A 90 0.17 8.03 -16.37
CA HIS A 90 -0.94 7.53 -17.17
C HIS A 90 -2.14 7.32 -16.27
N LEU A 91 -3.32 7.78 -16.72
CA LEU A 91 -4.58 7.54 -16.04
C LEU A 91 -5.39 6.51 -16.82
N TYR A 92 -5.69 5.39 -16.18
CA TYR A 92 -6.68 4.44 -16.68
C TYR A 92 -8.02 4.69 -16.00
N GLN A 93 -9.07 4.88 -16.81
CA GLN A 93 -10.45 4.93 -16.37
C GLN A 93 -11.28 4.12 -17.37
N PRO A 94 -11.91 3.01 -16.95
CA PRO A 94 -12.83 2.30 -17.83
C PRO A 94 -14.09 3.13 -18.04
N ASN A 95 -14.56 3.18 -19.28
CA ASN A 95 -15.85 3.78 -19.63
C ASN A 95 -16.97 3.05 -18.86
N GLU A 96 -17.83 3.81 -18.18
CA GLU A 96 -18.97 3.27 -17.42
C GLU A 96 -20.06 2.61 -18.31
N GLY A 97 -19.90 2.65 -19.64
CA GLY A 97 -20.88 2.12 -20.62
C GLY A 97 -20.59 0.75 -21.22
N ALA A 98 -19.56 0.02 -20.77
CA ALA A 98 -19.25 -1.33 -21.27
C ALA A 98 -19.60 -2.41 -20.24
N THR A 99 -20.89 -2.57 -19.94
CA THR A 99 -21.40 -3.84 -19.43
C THR A 99 -21.66 -4.75 -20.63
N PRO A 100 -21.01 -5.92 -20.76
CA PRO A 100 -21.47 -6.93 -21.69
C PRO A 100 -22.81 -7.47 -21.19
N ASN A 101 -23.79 -7.56 -22.09
CA ASN A 101 -25.03 -8.31 -21.89
C ASN A 101 -24.75 -9.78 -21.58
#